data_AF-A0AAE0SBZ8-F1
#
_entry.id   AF-A0AAE0SBZ8-F1
#
_cell.length_a   1.000
_cell.length_b   1.000
_cell.length_c   1.000
_cell.angle_alpha   90.00
_cell.angle_beta   90.00
_cell.angle_gamma   90.00
#
_symmetry.space_group_name_H-M   'P 1'
#
loop_
_entity.id
_entity.type
_entity.pdbx_description
1 polymer ?
#
loop_
_entity_poly.entity_id
_entity_poly.type
_entity_poly.pdbx_seq_one_letter_code
_entity_poly.pdbx_strand_id
1 'polypeptide(L)'
;MAASWGKRAANRIDRTQFEKDELLKSLGSQFNVDFADYDKWTRKTVRRPVAPKQAADDSFKFDLVGPGPSQRIFSADSCRHGAGLGLSFREKRMAIKQQEQDKEKAERLKILELRIRTRRRTLIEYEKRAAELLEKNITLKGSIDQHEHQTLDQVKGLLRKYEKYRGGITTLNSHFQKEYEAAKTELQETKKRIGARLHELENKVADLDQQLKVKQDELHILMSYKDKEYPVKAMKISNLQKETQTLKISNEEDQEELEHIIKTELGKYEKERTVSTNQIVRSITEKAISMMHPSLKDMALQNMVMQKEIEFHRKEQEELEIANQELETEVTKLLHDPKTNTRFQMFPEFFPSQQKCTPDMDVVLDIPTQEWLPI
;
A
#
# COMPACT_ATOMS: atom_id res chain seq x y z
N MET A 1 -30.07 32.47 57.04
CA MET A 1 -29.54 33.09 55.81
C MET A 1 -28.16 32.50 55.48
N ALA A 2 -28.11 31.43 54.68
CA ALA A 2 -26.85 30.91 54.13
C ALA A 2 -27.16 30.26 52.78
N ALA A 3 -27.46 31.08 51.77
CA ALA A 3 -27.58 30.59 50.40
C ALA A 3 -26.16 30.34 49.88
N SER A 4 -25.87 29.07 49.63
CA SER A 4 -24.60 28.55 49.15
C SER A 4 -24.14 29.25 47.87
N TRP A 5 -22.89 29.70 47.90
CA TRP A 5 -22.16 30.23 46.74
C TRP A 5 -22.31 29.36 45.48
N GLY A 6 -22.41 28.02 45.65
CA GLY A 6 -22.61 27.07 44.55
C GLY A 6 -23.92 27.23 43.77
N LYS A 7 -25.03 27.63 44.41
CA LYS A 7 -26.31 27.82 43.70
C LYS A 7 -26.31 29.07 42.81
N ARG A 8 -25.55 30.09 43.17
CA ARG A 8 -25.42 31.32 42.36
C ARG A 8 -24.46 31.14 41.18
N ALA A 9 -23.45 30.28 41.31
CA ALA A 9 -22.55 29.93 40.21
C ALA A 9 -23.25 29.08 39.14
N ALA A 10 -24.08 28.11 39.54
CA ALA A 10 -24.77 27.22 38.61
C ALA A 10 -25.86 27.91 37.74
N ASN A 11 -26.40 29.04 38.19
CA ASN A 11 -27.40 29.81 37.43
C ASN A 11 -26.77 30.83 36.45
N ARG A 12 -25.45 31.02 36.47
CA ARG A 12 -24.74 31.94 35.55
C ARG A 12 -24.27 31.27 34.26
N ILE A 13 -24.33 29.95 34.20
CA ILE A 13 -23.91 29.18 33.04
C ILE A 13 -25.16 28.86 32.22
N ASP A 14 -25.22 29.38 30.99
CA ASP A 14 -26.31 29.10 30.06
C ASP A 14 -26.21 27.64 29.60
N ARG A 15 -27.16 26.82 30.06
CA ARG A 15 -27.13 25.35 29.95
C ARG A 15 -27.25 24.87 28.51
N THR A 16 -27.82 25.71 27.64
CA THR A 16 -28.04 25.41 26.23
C THR A 16 -26.76 25.46 25.39
N GLN A 17 -25.67 26.08 25.90
CA GLN A 17 -24.39 26.13 25.19
C GLN A 17 -23.69 24.77 25.12
N PHE A 18 -23.88 23.89 26.11
CA PHE A 18 -23.17 22.61 26.18
C PHE A 18 -23.96 21.44 25.57
N GLU A 19 -25.24 21.66 25.24
CA GLU A 19 -26.12 20.62 24.69
C GLU A 19 -25.81 20.30 23.21
N LYS A 20 -25.12 21.22 22.53
CA LYS A 20 -24.69 21.09 21.12
C LYS A 20 -23.20 20.76 20.96
N ASP A 21 -22.46 20.60 22.06
CA ASP A 21 -21.02 20.36 21.99
C ASP A 21 -20.73 18.88 21.66
N GLU A 22 -20.31 18.62 20.41
CA GLU A 22 -20.12 17.26 19.87
C GLU A 22 -19.03 16.48 20.63
N LEU A 23 -18.04 17.18 21.18
CA LEU A 23 -16.99 16.59 22.02
C LEU A 23 -17.55 16.02 23.31
N LEU A 24 -18.46 16.74 23.98
CA LEU A 24 -19.08 16.26 25.22
C LEU A 24 -20.04 15.09 24.96
N LYS A 25 -20.70 15.06 23.79
CA LYS A 25 -21.51 13.91 23.36
C LYS A 25 -20.66 12.67 23.05
N SER A 26 -19.52 12.82 22.37
CA SER A 26 -18.63 11.68 22.09
C SER A 26 -18.00 11.11 23.36
N LEU A 27 -17.64 11.98 24.31
CA LEU A 27 -17.18 11.59 25.64
C LEU A 27 -18.30 10.93 26.46
N GLY A 28 -19.53 11.45 26.37
CA GLY A 28 -20.69 10.89 27.07
C GLY A 28 -21.01 9.46 26.63
N SER A 29 -20.94 9.18 25.32
CA SER A 29 -21.15 7.83 24.79
C SER A 29 -20.02 6.85 25.13
N GLN A 30 -18.78 7.33 25.23
CA GLN A 30 -17.64 6.49 25.59
C GLN A 30 -17.64 6.06 27.07
N PHE A 31 -18.14 6.91 27.96
CA PHE A 31 -18.09 6.66 29.41
C PHE A 31 -19.45 6.26 30.01
N ASN A 32 -20.53 6.22 29.21
CA ASN A 32 -21.89 5.95 29.67
C ASN A 32 -22.31 6.89 30.83
N VAL A 33 -21.84 8.14 30.76
CA VAL A 33 -22.11 9.19 31.75
C VAL A 33 -22.94 10.28 31.06
N ASP A 34 -24.16 10.46 31.55
CA ASP A 34 -25.04 11.52 31.08
C ASP A 34 -24.70 12.82 31.80
N PHE A 35 -23.99 13.72 31.10
CA PHE A 35 -23.47 14.98 31.68
C PHE A 35 -24.58 16.00 31.99
N ALA A 36 -25.79 15.78 31.47
CA ALA A 36 -26.98 16.57 31.82
C ALA A 36 -27.53 16.22 33.21
N ASP A 37 -27.25 15.02 33.72
CA ASP A 37 -27.84 14.50 34.96
C ASP A 37 -26.88 14.67 36.16
N TYR A 38 -26.83 15.92 36.64
CA TYR A 38 -25.98 16.32 37.77
C TYR A 38 -26.50 15.86 39.14
N ASP A 39 -27.68 15.25 39.23
CA ASP A 39 -28.26 14.79 40.50
C ASP A 39 -27.42 13.67 41.14
N LYS A 40 -26.65 12.93 40.33
CA LYS A 40 -25.69 11.89 40.77
C LYS A 40 -24.53 12.47 41.59
N TRP A 41 -24.24 13.76 41.44
CA TRP A 41 -23.16 14.47 42.12
C TRP A 41 -23.65 15.35 43.28
N THR A 42 -24.96 15.37 43.53
CA THR A 42 -25.51 16.03 44.71
C THR A 42 -25.26 15.16 45.94
N ARG A 43 -24.59 15.72 46.96
CA ARG A 43 -24.38 15.02 48.22
C ARG A 43 -25.73 14.82 48.90
N LYS A 44 -26.27 13.60 48.85
CA LYS A 44 -27.39 13.20 49.72
C LYS A 44 -26.95 13.42 51.17
N THR A 45 -27.60 14.34 51.86
CA THR A 45 -27.38 14.57 53.29
C THR A 45 -27.80 13.32 54.05
N VAL A 46 -26.84 12.48 54.40
CA VAL A 46 -27.03 11.37 55.34
C VAL A 46 -27.33 12.00 56.70
N ARG A 47 -28.57 11.87 57.16
CA ARG A 47 -28.93 12.18 58.54
C ARG A 47 -28.19 11.19 59.44
N ARG A 48 -27.33 11.70 60.33
CA ARG A 48 -26.70 10.90 61.40
C ARG A 48 -27.80 10.25 62.25
N PRO A 49 -27.67 8.97 62.65
CA PRO A 49 -28.47 8.43 63.73
C PRO A 49 -28.18 9.19 65.02
N VAL A 50 -29.23 9.55 65.75
CA VAL A 50 -29.15 10.12 67.10
C VAL A 50 -28.63 9.04 68.05
N ALA A 51 -27.64 9.38 68.87
CA ALA A 51 -27.09 8.49 69.88
C ALA A 51 -28.15 8.07 70.91
N PRO A 52 -28.08 6.85 71.48
CA PRO A 52 -29.04 6.41 72.48
C PRO A 52 -28.86 7.20 73.77
N LYS A 53 -29.98 7.68 74.34
CA LYS A 53 -30.03 8.25 75.69
C LYS A 53 -29.67 7.14 76.68
N GLN A 54 -28.56 7.30 77.40
CA GLN A 54 -28.30 6.48 78.58
C GLN A 54 -29.30 6.89 79.68
N ALA A 55 -29.94 5.87 80.22
CA ALA A 55 -30.90 5.97 81.31
C ALA A 55 -30.24 6.57 82.55
N ALA A 56 -30.94 7.51 83.15
CA ALA A 56 -30.71 7.93 84.52
C ALA A 56 -31.37 6.90 85.44
N ASP A 57 -30.55 6.21 86.22
CA ASP A 57 -30.85 5.53 87.49
C ASP A 57 -29.49 5.56 88.23
N ASP A 58 -29.33 5.92 89.50
CA ASP A 58 -30.23 5.70 90.61
C ASP A 58 -29.99 6.80 91.67
N SER A 59 -31.08 7.40 92.13
CA SER A 59 -31.10 8.32 93.26
C SER A 59 -30.84 7.56 94.56
N PHE A 60 -29.66 7.70 95.15
CA PHE A 60 -29.40 7.26 96.52
C PHE A 60 -30.21 8.12 97.50
N LYS A 61 -31.34 7.59 97.96
CA LYS A 61 -32.12 8.10 99.08
C LYS A 61 -31.30 7.99 100.36
N PHE A 62 -31.24 9.10 101.08
CA PHE A 62 -30.58 9.24 102.37
C PHE A 62 -31.63 8.95 103.46
N ASP A 63 -31.72 7.70 103.93
CA ASP A 63 -32.58 7.36 105.06
C ASP A 63 -31.88 7.73 106.37
N LEU A 64 -32.31 8.83 106.98
CA LEU A 64 -32.09 9.12 108.40
C LEU A 64 -32.93 8.15 109.24
N VAL A 65 -32.27 7.22 109.93
CA VAL A 65 -32.88 6.46 111.03
C VAL A 65 -32.19 6.85 112.33
N GLY A 66 -32.79 7.82 113.02
CA GLY A 66 -32.58 8.10 114.44
C GLY A 66 -33.34 7.10 115.33
N PRO A 67 -33.04 7.05 116.63
CA PRO A 67 -33.00 5.81 117.41
C PRO A 67 -34.34 5.42 118.03
N GLY A 68 -34.63 4.12 118.02
CA GLY A 68 -35.74 3.54 118.79
C GLY A 68 -35.34 3.25 120.24
N PRO A 69 -36.19 3.52 121.24
CA PRO A 69 -36.04 3.00 122.59
C PRO A 69 -36.79 1.66 122.73
N SER A 70 -36.03 0.59 122.96
CA SER A 70 -36.47 -0.66 123.61
C SER A 70 -36.32 -0.45 125.13
N GLN A 71 -37.10 -0.99 126.07
CA GLN A 71 -38.04 -2.11 126.10
C GLN A 71 -38.61 -2.17 127.54
N ARG A 72 -39.89 -2.57 127.66
CA ARG A 72 -40.45 -3.67 128.51
C ARG A 72 -40.11 -3.71 130.02
N ILE A 73 -41.11 -3.64 130.92
CA ILE A 73 -42.08 -4.70 131.34
C ILE A 73 -41.50 -5.67 132.40
N PHE A 74 -42.11 -5.60 133.59
CA PHE A 74 -42.35 -6.61 134.65
C PHE A 74 -41.16 -7.35 135.27
N SER A 75 -41.12 -7.45 136.61
CA SER A 75 -41.74 -8.58 137.34
C SER A 75 -41.41 -8.55 138.84
N ALA A 76 -42.24 -9.29 139.58
CA ALA A 76 -42.48 -9.28 141.02
C ALA A 76 -41.53 -10.14 141.88
N ASP A 77 -41.71 -9.96 143.19
CA ASP A 77 -41.57 -10.89 144.31
C ASP A 77 -40.21 -11.56 144.61
N SER A 78 -39.72 -11.35 145.85
CA SER A 78 -39.88 -12.33 146.95
C SER A 78 -38.92 -12.05 148.15
N CYS A 79 -39.31 -12.60 149.30
CA CYS A 79 -38.59 -12.88 150.56
C CYS A 79 -38.50 -11.74 151.59
N ARG A 80 -39.27 -11.76 152.70
CA ARG A 80 -39.22 -12.62 153.92
C ARG A 80 -37.98 -12.43 154.82
N HIS A 81 -38.27 -11.87 156.01
CA HIS A 81 -37.79 -12.09 157.39
C HIS A 81 -36.34 -12.44 157.74
N GLY A 82 -35.86 -11.77 158.82
CA GLY A 82 -34.77 -12.20 159.71
C GLY A 82 -33.78 -11.05 160.00
N ALA A 83 -34.04 -10.19 160.99
CA ALA A 83 -33.53 -10.27 162.36
C ALA A 83 -32.02 -9.94 162.49
N GLY A 84 -31.68 -8.90 163.28
CA GLY A 84 -30.33 -8.77 163.85
C GLY A 84 -29.71 -7.37 163.81
N LEU A 85 -30.05 -6.55 164.82
CA LEU A 85 -29.14 -5.68 165.58
C LEU A 85 -28.37 -4.55 164.85
N GLY A 86 -28.88 -3.32 165.01
CA GLY A 86 -28.11 -2.10 165.33
C GLY A 86 -26.99 -1.63 164.41
N LEU A 87 -27.32 -0.80 163.40
CA LEU A 87 -26.37 0.08 162.72
C LEU A 87 -26.93 1.52 162.62
N SER A 88 -26.04 2.49 162.78
CA SER A 88 -26.34 3.91 163.02
C SER A 88 -26.90 4.62 161.78
N PHE A 89 -27.78 5.60 161.99
CA PHE A 89 -28.42 6.43 160.94
C PHE A 89 -27.41 7.11 159.98
N ARG A 90 -26.14 7.21 160.38
CA ARG A 90 -25.03 7.78 159.59
C ARG A 90 -24.47 6.82 158.53
N GLU A 91 -24.49 5.51 158.77
CA GLU A 91 -23.91 4.50 157.85
C GLU A 91 -24.84 4.20 156.67
N LYS A 92 -26.16 4.21 156.89
CA LYS A 92 -27.15 4.13 155.80
C LYS A 92 -27.07 5.34 154.84
N ARG A 93 -26.80 6.54 155.36
CA ARG A 93 -26.68 7.76 154.54
C ARG A 93 -25.39 7.79 153.72
N MET A 94 -24.30 7.25 154.26
CA MET A 94 -23.02 7.07 153.54
C MET A 94 -23.13 5.98 152.48
N ALA A 95 -23.79 4.85 152.77
CA ALA A 95 -24.02 3.78 151.79
C ALA A 95 -24.90 4.24 150.61
N ILE A 96 -25.95 5.03 150.85
CA ILE A 96 -26.79 5.60 149.78
C ILE A 96 -25.98 6.60 148.91
N LYS A 97 -25.18 7.46 149.54
CA LYS A 97 -24.34 8.44 148.83
C LYS A 97 -23.24 7.77 148.00
N GLN A 98 -22.70 6.66 148.50
CA GLN A 98 -21.71 5.85 147.79
C GLN A 98 -22.37 5.04 146.65
N GLN A 99 -23.58 4.54 146.86
CA GLN A 99 -24.38 3.89 145.82
C GLN A 99 -24.79 4.88 144.70
N GLU A 100 -25.09 6.14 145.02
CA GLU A 100 -25.32 7.20 144.02
C GLU A 100 -24.04 7.54 143.24
N GLN A 101 -22.90 7.68 143.92
CA GLN A 101 -21.61 7.90 143.25
C GLN A 101 -21.20 6.72 142.37
N ASP A 102 -21.51 5.49 142.78
CA ASP A 102 -21.20 4.30 141.99
C ASP A 102 -22.17 4.13 140.82
N LYS A 103 -23.43 4.57 140.95
CA LYS A 103 -24.36 4.72 139.82
C LYS A 103 -23.88 5.78 138.83
N GLU A 104 -23.42 6.94 139.30
CA GLU A 104 -22.87 7.99 138.43
C GLU A 104 -21.59 7.54 137.70
N LYS A 105 -20.70 6.83 138.41
CA LYS A 105 -19.53 6.19 137.79
C LYS A 105 -19.95 5.12 136.77
N ALA A 106 -20.97 4.30 137.06
CA ALA A 106 -21.46 3.28 136.15
C ALA A 106 -22.08 3.89 134.88
N GLU A 107 -22.88 4.95 135.00
CA GLU A 107 -23.41 5.69 133.83
C GLU A 107 -22.29 6.36 133.03
N ARG A 108 -21.29 6.95 133.70
CA ARG A 108 -20.11 7.51 133.04
C ARG A 108 -19.29 6.44 132.30
N LEU A 109 -19.10 5.27 132.92
CA LEU A 109 -18.45 4.12 132.29
C LEU A 109 -19.26 3.62 131.08
N LYS A 110 -20.58 3.55 131.19
CA LYS A 110 -21.48 3.16 130.09
C LYS A 110 -21.44 4.15 128.92
N ILE A 111 -21.39 5.45 129.20
CA ILE A 111 -21.21 6.50 128.18
C ILE A 111 -19.84 6.37 127.51
N LEU A 112 -18.77 6.16 128.29
CA LEU A 112 -17.42 5.95 127.75
C LEU A 112 -17.35 4.67 126.91
N GLU A 113 -17.97 3.57 127.34
CA GLU A 113 -18.07 2.34 126.56
C GLU A 113 -18.82 2.55 125.25
N LEU A 114 -19.96 3.24 125.27
CA LEU A 114 -20.70 3.59 124.05
C LEU A 114 -19.84 4.43 123.11
N ARG A 115 -19.10 5.41 123.63
CA ARG A 115 -18.16 6.24 122.85
C ARG A 115 -17.00 5.43 122.26
N ILE A 116 -16.46 4.48 123.00
CA ILE A 116 -15.42 3.56 122.50
C ILE A 116 -16.00 2.66 121.41
N ARG A 117 -17.21 2.10 121.61
CA ARG A 117 -17.88 1.25 120.61
C ARG A 117 -18.24 2.00 119.33
N THR A 118 -18.69 3.25 119.41
CA THR A 118 -18.95 4.08 118.22
C THR A 118 -17.66 4.46 117.52
N ARG A 119 -16.62 4.86 118.25
CA ARG A 119 -15.30 5.17 117.66
C ARG A 119 -14.66 3.97 116.97
N ARG A 120 -14.76 2.78 117.57
CA ARG A 120 -14.31 1.53 116.93
C ARG A 120 -15.09 1.23 115.65
N ARG A 121 -16.42 1.39 115.65
CA ARG A 121 -17.24 1.23 114.43
C ARG A 121 -16.83 2.21 113.33
N THR A 122 -16.67 3.49 113.65
CA THR A 122 -16.22 4.49 112.65
C THR A 122 -14.83 4.17 112.11
N LEU A 123 -13.93 3.65 112.95
CA LEU A 123 -12.57 3.26 112.53
C LEU A 123 -12.63 2.10 111.53
N ILE A 124 -13.45 1.07 111.80
CA ILE A 124 -13.68 -0.04 110.88
C ILE A 124 -14.31 0.44 109.56
N GLU A 125 -15.26 1.38 109.62
CA GLU A 125 -15.85 1.98 108.42
C GLU A 125 -14.82 2.78 107.60
N TYR A 126 -13.91 3.50 108.26
CA TYR A 126 -12.80 4.19 107.58
C TYR A 126 -11.81 3.22 106.96
N GLU A 127 -11.44 2.13 107.65
CA GLU A 127 -10.58 1.08 107.10
C GLU A 127 -11.21 0.42 105.87
N LYS A 128 -12.51 0.08 105.96
CA LYS A 128 -13.27 -0.45 104.83
C LYS A 128 -13.30 0.52 103.66
N ARG A 129 -13.59 1.80 103.91
CA ARG A 129 -13.61 2.83 102.88
C ARG A 129 -12.23 3.07 102.25
N ALA A 130 -11.17 2.99 103.05
CA ALA A 130 -9.80 3.09 102.56
C ALA A 130 -9.45 1.92 101.62
N ALA A 131 -9.85 0.70 101.98
CA ALA A 131 -9.67 -0.48 101.13
C ALA A 131 -10.46 -0.37 99.81
N GLU A 132 -11.73 0.05 99.87
CA GLU A 132 -12.56 0.28 98.67
C GLU A 132 -11.97 1.37 97.75
N LEU A 133 -11.43 2.45 98.33
CA LEU A 133 -10.76 3.50 97.56
C LEU A 133 -9.47 3.00 96.91
N LEU A 134 -8.70 2.15 97.60
CA LEU A 134 -7.50 1.54 97.06
C LEU A 134 -7.83 0.64 95.86
N GLU A 135 -8.85 -0.22 95.98
CA GLU A 135 -9.31 -1.09 94.90
C GLU A 135 -9.82 -0.28 93.69
N LYS A 136 -10.60 0.77 93.93
CA LYS A 136 -11.03 1.70 92.88
C LYS A 136 -9.85 2.40 92.21
N ASN A 137 -8.82 2.78 92.96
CA ASN A 137 -7.63 3.40 92.39
C ASN A 137 -6.83 2.43 91.52
N ILE A 138 -6.65 1.18 91.98
CA ILE A 138 -5.97 0.12 91.22
C ILE A 138 -6.72 -0.19 89.92
N THR A 139 -8.05 -0.32 89.97
CA THR A 139 -8.88 -0.57 88.79
C THR A 139 -8.88 0.61 87.81
N LEU A 140 -8.99 1.85 88.31
CA LEU A 140 -8.88 3.05 87.48
C LEU A 140 -7.51 3.14 86.80
N LYS A 141 -6.43 2.86 87.53
CA LYS A 141 -5.08 2.84 86.97
C LYS A 141 -4.97 1.81 85.84
N GLY A 142 -5.44 0.58 86.07
CA GLY A 142 -5.43 -0.46 85.04
C GLY A 142 -6.26 -0.08 83.80
N SER A 143 -7.41 0.58 83.98
CA SER A 143 -8.22 1.09 82.87
C SER A 143 -7.52 2.20 82.09
N ILE A 144 -6.85 3.14 82.78
CA ILE A 144 -6.05 4.20 82.13
C ILE A 144 -4.92 3.56 81.32
N ASP A 145 -4.12 2.68 81.93
CA ASP A 145 -2.99 2.01 81.26
C ASP A 145 -3.48 1.24 80.02
N GLN A 146 -4.62 0.54 80.10
CA GLN A 146 -5.20 -0.17 78.97
C GLN A 146 -5.65 0.78 77.84
N HIS A 147 -6.31 1.88 78.18
CA HIS A 147 -6.74 2.87 77.19
C HIS A 147 -5.54 3.59 76.56
N GLU A 148 -4.50 3.89 77.33
CA GLU A 148 -3.25 4.44 76.82
C GLU A 148 -2.57 3.45 75.86
N HIS A 149 -2.47 2.18 76.21
CA HIS A 149 -1.91 1.17 75.30
C HIS A 149 -2.73 1.03 74.00
N GLN A 150 -4.06 0.96 74.10
CA GLN A 150 -4.94 0.88 72.92
C GLN A 150 -4.82 2.10 72.02
N THR A 151 -4.79 3.31 72.59
CA THR A 151 -4.64 4.54 71.81
C THR A 151 -3.26 4.65 71.19
N LEU A 152 -2.20 4.27 71.92
CA LEU A 152 -0.83 4.21 71.39
C LEU A 152 -0.72 3.23 70.21
N ASP A 153 -1.33 2.05 70.30
CA ASP A 153 -1.31 1.06 69.21
C ASP A 153 -2.11 1.55 68.00
N GLN A 154 -3.23 2.23 68.20
CA GLN A 154 -3.98 2.88 67.11
C GLN A 154 -3.15 3.98 66.43
N VAL A 155 -2.49 4.84 67.20
CA VAL A 155 -1.62 5.91 66.67
C VAL A 155 -0.43 5.32 65.93
N LYS A 156 0.25 4.30 66.47
CA LYS A 156 1.33 3.58 65.79
C LYS A 156 0.85 2.94 64.48
N GLY A 157 -0.33 2.31 64.49
CA GLY A 157 -0.95 1.73 63.30
C GLY A 157 -1.24 2.79 62.23
N LEU A 158 -1.71 3.97 62.64
CA LEU A 158 -1.97 5.09 61.74
C LEU A 158 -0.67 5.68 61.17
N LEU A 159 0.37 5.89 61.99
CA LEU A 159 1.68 6.38 61.55
C LEU A 159 2.30 5.47 60.50
N ARG A 160 2.28 4.14 60.71
CA ARG A 160 2.77 3.16 59.73
C ARG A 160 2.01 3.24 58.40
N LYS A 161 0.71 3.53 58.42
CA LYS A 161 -0.07 3.75 57.19
C LYS A 161 0.38 5.02 56.47
N TYR A 162 0.57 6.12 57.19
CA TYR A 162 1.07 7.38 56.61
C TYR A 162 2.47 7.25 56.02
N GLU A 163 3.39 6.54 56.69
CA GLU A 163 4.72 6.26 56.16
C GLU A 163 4.66 5.47 54.85
N LYS A 164 3.81 4.43 54.78
CA LYS A 164 3.58 3.66 53.55
C LYS A 164 3.00 4.53 52.44
N TYR A 165 2.00 5.37 52.73
CA TYR A 165 1.43 6.29 51.74
C TYR A 165 2.45 7.32 51.27
N ARG A 166 3.25 7.89 52.17
CA ARG A 166 4.33 8.83 51.83
C ARG A 166 5.38 8.18 50.93
N GLY A 167 5.80 6.95 51.26
CA GLY A 167 6.71 6.17 50.43
C GLY A 167 6.11 5.90 49.04
N GLY A 168 4.86 5.42 49.00
CA GLY A 168 4.15 5.15 47.75
C GLY A 168 3.94 6.38 46.86
N ILE A 169 3.65 7.55 47.45
CA ILE A 169 3.55 8.82 46.70
C ILE A 169 4.91 9.20 46.12
N THR A 170 6.00 9.02 46.87
CA THR A 170 7.34 9.37 46.40
C THR A 170 7.79 8.47 45.25
N THR A 171 7.56 7.15 45.35
CA THR A 171 7.88 6.21 44.27
C THR A 171 7.02 6.45 43.04
N LEU A 172 5.72 6.70 43.23
CA LEU A 172 4.79 7.02 42.15
C LEU A 172 5.19 8.32 41.44
N ASN A 173 5.53 9.37 42.18
CA ASN A 173 5.96 10.64 41.60
C ASN A 173 7.29 10.49 40.85
N SER A 174 8.24 9.71 41.38
CA SER A 174 9.48 9.40 40.67
C SER A 174 9.23 8.61 39.38
N HIS A 175 8.28 7.67 39.39
CA HIS A 175 7.89 6.91 38.20
C HIS A 175 7.27 7.84 37.15
N PHE A 176 6.28 8.65 37.52
CA PHE A 176 5.65 9.60 36.62
C PHE A 176 6.66 10.60 36.03
N GLN A 177 7.61 11.09 36.83
CA GLN A 177 8.66 11.97 36.31
C GLN A 177 9.54 11.25 35.28
N LYS A 178 9.90 9.99 35.52
CA LYS A 178 10.69 9.18 34.57
C LYS A 178 9.92 8.93 33.28
N GLU A 179 8.66 8.54 33.37
CA GLU A 179 7.80 8.32 32.20
C GLU A 179 7.62 9.61 31.40
N TYR A 180 7.41 10.74 32.08
CA TYR A 180 7.29 12.04 31.46
C TYR A 180 8.57 12.43 30.69
N GLU A 181 9.74 12.30 31.32
CA GLU A 181 11.00 12.60 30.64
C GLU A 181 11.26 11.62 29.49
N ALA A 182 10.95 10.32 29.65
CA ALA A 182 11.08 9.34 28.57
C ALA A 182 10.19 9.71 27.36
N ALA A 183 8.90 9.98 27.59
CA ALA A 183 7.98 10.40 26.53
C ALA A 183 8.42 11.71 25.86
N LYS A 184 8.97 12.65 26.63
CA LYS A 184 9.52 13.91 26.11
C LYS A 184 10.77 13.67 25.25
N THR A 185 11.68 12.79 25.66
CA THR A 185 12.85 12.42 24.86
C THR A 185 12.45 11.72 23.57
N GLU A 186 11.51 10.77 23.62
CA GLU A 186 10.99 10.08 22.44
C GLU A 186 10.32 11.06 21.46
N LEU A 187 9.55 12.02 21.98
CA LEU A 187 8.97 13.09 21.15
C LEU A 187 10.05 13.95 20.47
N GLN A 188 11.15 14.27 21.16
CA GLN A 188 12.24 15.04 20.56
C GLN A 188 12.99 14.23 19.50
N GLU A 189 13.25 12.95 19.75
CA GLU A 189 13.91 12.06 18.79
C GLU A 189 13.08 11.84 17.55
N THR A 190 11.77 11.59 17.72
CA THR A 190 10.84 11.44 16.59
C THR A 190 10.74 12.73 15.78
N LYS A 191 10.66 13.91 16.42
CA LYS A 191 10.73 15.20 15.74
C LYS A 191 12.01 15.38 14.93
N LYS A 192 13.18 15.04 15.51
CA LYS A 192 14.47 15.11 14.79
C LYS A 192 14.52 14.14 13.61
N ARG A 193 14.04 12.90 13.79
CA ARG A 193 14.00 11.88 12.74
C ARG A 193 13.09 12.30 11.59
N ILE A 194 11.90 12.82 11.91
CA ILE A 194 10.96 13.33 10.91
C ILE A 194 11.54 14.56 10.21
N GLY A 195 12.13 15.50 10.95
CA GLY A 195 12.80 16.68 10.35
C GLY A 195 13.92 16.31 9.39
N ALA A 196 14.75 15.33 9.74
CA ALA A 196 15.81 14.83 8.84
C ALA A 196 15.24 14.18 7.58
N ARG A 197 14.18 13.36 7.70
CA ARG A 197 13.51 12.75 6.54
C ARG A 197 12.82 13.78 5.65
N LEU A 198 12.20 14.79 6.27
CA LEU A 198 11.55 15.88 5.54
C LEU A 198 12.59 16.67 4.75
N HIS A 199 13.73 17.00 5.36
CA HIS A 199 14.83 17.67 4.67
C HIS A 199 15.45 16.82 3.54
N GLU A 200 15.60 15.52 3.75
CA GLU A 200 16.02 14.60 2.68
C GLU A 200 15.01 14.60 1.52
N LEU A 201 13.72 14.63 1.82
CA LEU A 201 12.67 14.69 0.81
C LEU A 201 12.66 16.03 0.07
N GLU A 202 12.83 17.16 0.78
CA GLU A 202 12.99 18.48 0.17
C GLU A 202 14.18 18.52 -0.80
N ASN A 203 15.32 17.95 -0.40
CA ASN A 203 16.50 17.88 -1.26
C ASN A 203 16.25 17.03 -2.51
N LYS A 204 15.53 15.90 -2.39
CA LYS A 204 15.13 15.07 -3.55
C LYS A 204 14.17 15.82 -4.48
N VAL A 205 13.23 16.57 -3.94
CA VAL A 205 12.32 17.40 -4.75
C VAL A 205 13.10 18.49 -5.48
N ALA A 206 14.03 19.17 -4.81
CA ALA A 206 14.87 20.19 -5.42
C ALA A 206 15.76 19.64 -6.56
N ASP A 207 16.35 18.45 -6.38
CA ASP A 207 17.13 17.77 -7.42
C ASP A 207 16.24 17.38 -8.62
N LEU A 208 15.05 16.81 -8.37
CA LEU A 208 14.10 16.50 -9.44
C LEU A 208 13.64 17.75 -10.20
N ASP A 209 13.38 18.87 -9.51
CA ASP A 209 13.03 20.14 -10.16
C ASP A 209 14.19 20.68 -11.01
N GLN A 210 15.43 20.51 -10.57
CA GLN A 210 16.61 20.88 -11.35
C GLN A 210 16.73 20.00 -12.61
N GLN A 211 16.58 18.68 -12.47
CA GLN A 211 16.60 17.76 -13.60
C GLN A 211 15.47 18.04 -14.59
N LEU A 212 14.27 18.36 -14.09
CA LEU A 212 13.13 18.74 -14.92
C LEU A 212 13.44 19.99 -15.73
N LYS A 213 14.02 21.02 -15.12
CA LYS A 213 14.44 22.25 -15.83
C LYS A 213 15.45 21.95 -16.93
N VAL A 214 16.48 21.16 -16.63
CA VAL A 214 17.48 20.75 -17.65
C VAL A 214 16.80 20.02 -18.82
N LYS A 215 15.88 19.09 -18.55
CA LYS A 215 15.14 18.39 -19.61
C LYS A 215 14.19 19.30 -20.38
N GLN A 216 13.61 20.29 -19.73
CA GLN A 216 12.79 21.30 -20.39
C GLN A 216 13.63 22.20 -21.32
N ASP A 217 14.84 22.57 -20.89
CA ASP A 217 15.79 23.34 -21.72
C ASP A 217 16.30 22.51 -22.90
N GLU A 218 16.66 21.23 -22.69
CA GLU A 218 17.02 20.29 -23.76
C GLU A 218 15.89 20.17 -24.80
N LEU A 219 14.64 20.03 -24.33
CA LEU A 219 13.46 19.98 -25.19
C LEU A 219 13.28 21.29 -25.97
N HIS A 220 13.50 22.44 -25.32
CA HIS A 220 13.41 23.74 -25.97
C HIS A 220 14.45 23.90 -27.08
N ILE A 221 15.69 23.47 -26.85
CA ILE A 221 16.75 23.45 -27.86
C ILE A 221 16.34 22.55 -29.03
N LEU A 222 15.81 21.36 -28.74
CA LEU A 222 15.40 20.40 -29.78
C LEU A 222 14.21 20.92 -30.60
N MET A 223 13.26 21.59 -29.97
CA MET A 223 12.17 22.29 -30.67
C MET A 223 12.71 23.40 -31.58
N SER A 224 13.63 24.23 -31.06
CA SER A 224 14.27 25.28 -31.87
C SER A 224 15.01 24.69 -33.07
N TYR A 225 15.71 23.56 -32.89
CA TYR A 225 16.35 22.85 -33.99
C TYR A 225 15.32 22.36 -35.01
N LYS A 226 14.27 21.68 -34.57
CA LYS A 226 13.22 21.13 -35.44
C LYS A 226 12.51 22.22 -36.25
N ASP A 227 12.20 23.35 -35.63
CA ASP A 227 11.34 24.36 -36.25
C ASP A 227 12.15 25.40 -37.05
N LYS A 228 13.39 25.71 -36.65
CA LYS A 228 14.20 26.76 -37.28
C LYS A 228 15.36 26.20 -38.10
N GLU A 229 16.21 25.37 -37.50
CA GLU A 229 17.44 24.94 -38.16
C GLU A 229 17.20 23.83 -39.19
N TYR A 230 16.36 22.86 -38.84
CA TYR A 230 16.14 21.68 -39.67
C TYR A 230 15.55 22.03 -41.04
N PRO A 231 14.52 22.90 -41.18
CA PRO A 231 13.99 23.26 -42.49
C PRO A 231 15.03 23.97 -43.36
N VAL A 232 15.86 24.84 -42.76
CA VAL A 232 16.94 25.54 -43.48
C VAL A 232 18.01 24.55 -43.95
N LYS A 233 18.43 23.61 -43.10
CA LYS A 233 19.39 22.56 -43.47
C LYS A 233 18.82 21.63 -44.54
N ALA A 234 17.57 21.21 -44.42
CA ALA A 234 16.88 20.41 -45.42
C ALA A 234 16.77 21.12 -46.77
N MET A 235 16.44 22.41 -46.78
CA MET A 235 16.42 23.23 -47.99
C MET A 235 17.83 23.33 -48.61
N LYS A 236 18.86 23.54 -47.80
CA LYS A 236 20.25 23.58 -48.28
C LYS A 236 20.69 22.25 -48.89
N ILE A 237 20.32 21.13 -48.29
CA ILE A 237 20.56 19.79 -48.86
C ILE A 237 19.85 19.64 -50.21
N SER A 238 18.58 20.03 -50.30
CA SER A 238 17.83 19.97 -51.56
C SER A 238 18.46 20.83 -52.66
N ASN A 239 18.95 22.03 -52.31
CA ASN A 239 19.65 22.90 -53.25
C ASN A 239 20.96 22.29 -53.76
N LEU A 240 21.77 21.72 -52.85
CA LEU A 240 23.02 21.04 -53.23
C LEU A 240 22.76 19.80 -54.11
N GLN A 241 21.68 19.05 -53.84
CA GLN A 241 21.26 17.93 -54.69
C GLN A 241 20.88 18.40 -56.10
N LYS A 242 20.15 19.50 -56.21
CA LYS A 242 19.82 20.10 -57.52
C LYS A 242 21.08 20.56 -58.25
N GLU A 243 21.98 21.25 -57.56
CA GLU A 243 23.25 21.71 -58.14
C GLU A 243 24.09 20.53 -58.64
N THR A 244 24.18 19.45 -57.86
CA THR A 244 24.86 18.22 -58.27
C THR A 244 24.22 17.60 -59.51
N GLN A 245 22.87 17.58 -59.57
CA GLN A 245 22.16 17.06 -60.73
C GLN A 245 22.35 17.93 -61.98
N THR A 246 22.33 19.26 -61.83
CA THR A 246 22.60 20.19 -62.94
C THR A 246 24.02 20.03 -63.46
N LEU A 247 25.02 19.95 -62.56
CA LEU A 247 26.40 19.70 -62.95
C LEU A 247 26.57 18.35 -63.64
N LYS A 248 25.87 17.31 -63.17
CA LYS A 248 25.88 16.00 -63.82
C LYS A 248 25.34 16.08 -65.24
N ILE A 249 24.19 16.72 -65.45
CA ILE A 249 23.59 16.90 -66.78
C ILE A 249 24.54 17.68 -67.68
N SER A 250 25.08 18.81 -67.21
CA SER A 250 26.05 19.62 -67.96
C SER A 250 27.29 18.81 -68.36
N ASN A 251 27.82 17.96 -67.46
CA ASN A 251 28.97 17.12 -67.78
C ASN A 251 28.63 15.99 -68.77
N GLU A 252 27.41 15.45 -68.72
CA GLU A 252 26.92 14.49 -69.72
C GLU A 252 26.80 15.13 -71.10
N GLU A 253 26.25 16.36 -71.17
CA GLU A 253 26.20 17.15 -72.41
C GLU A 253 27.60 17.43 -72.98
N ASP A 254 28.53 17.92 -72.15
CA ASP A 254 29.92 18.17 -72.56
C ASP A 254 30.61 16.89 -73.07
N GLN A 255 30.32 15.74 -72.47
CA GLN A 255 30.87 14.46 -72.89
C GLN A 255 30.30 14.00 -74.24
N GLU A 256 28.99 14.17 -74.46
CA GLU A 256 28.34 13.90 -75.74
C GLU A 256 28.88 14.80 -76.85
N GLU A 257 29.08 16.09 -76.58
CA GLU A 257 29.70 17.04 -77.50
C GLU A 257 31.13 16.62 -77.86
N LEU A 258 31.93 16.23 -76.86
CA LEU A 258 33.29 15.75 -77.08
C LEU A 258 33.31 14.47 -77.92
N GLU A 259 32.43 13.51 -77.64
CA GLU A 259 32.31 12.30 -78.46
C GLU A 259 31.93 12.60 -79.90
N HIS A 260 31.03 13.56 -80.12
CA HIS A 260 30.66 14.01 -81.46
C HIS A 260 31.87 14.65 -82.18
N ILE A 261 32.64 15.50 -81.49
CA ILE A 261 33.87 16.08 -82.04
C ILE A 261 34.87 14.96 -82.40
N ILE A 262 35.09 13.99 -81.51
CA ILE A 262 35.99 12.85 -81.76
C ILE A 262 35.54 12.05 -83.00
N LYS A 263 34.24 11.72 -83.11
CA LYS A 263 33.68 10.99 -84.25
C LYS A 263 33.82 11.76 -85.55
N THR A 264 33.57 13.08 -85.53
CA THR A 264 33.71 13.92 -86.73
C THR A 264 35.16 14.07 -87.17
N GLU A 265 36.11 14.28 -86.25
CA GLU A 265 37.54 14.33 -86.57
C GLU A 265 38.06 12.97 -87.08
N LEU A 266 37.72 11.86 -86.42
CA LEU A 266 38.04 10.51 -86.91
C LEU A 266 37.52 10.27 -88.33
N GLY A 267 36.27 10.67 -88.60
CA GLY A 267 35.68 10.57 -89.93
C GLY A 267 36.39 11.43 -90.98
N LYS A 268 36.93 12.60 -90.61
CA LYS A 268 37.78 13.41 -91.49
C LYS A 268 39.10 12.69 -91.80
N TYR A 269 39.79 12.18 -90.79
CA TYR A 269 41.05 11.44 -90.96
C TYR A 269 40.87 10.17 -91.80
N GLU A 270 39.77 9.44 -91.63
CA GLU A 270 39.49 8.24 -92.42
C GLU A 270 39.21 8.60 -93.90
N LYS A 271 38.47 9.68 -94.16
CA LYS A 271 38.28 10.20 -95.52
C LYS A 271 39.60 10.65 -96.15
N GLU A 272 40.43 11.40 -95.42
CA GLU A 272 41.73 11.84 -95.93
C GLU A 272 42.66 10.66 -96.21
N ARG A 273 42.68 9.67 -95.30
CA ARG A 273 43.41 8.42 -95.47
C ARG A 273 42.94 7.66 -96.71
N THR A 274 41.63 7.48 -96.89
CA THR A 274 41.08 6.75 -98.05
C THR A 274 41.36 7.47 -99.37
N VAL A 275 41.25 8.81 -99.41
CA VAL A 275 41.63 9.62 -100.57
C VAL A 275 43.11 9.47 -100.88
N SER A 276 43.99 9.59 -99.89
CA SER A 276 45.43 9.44 -100.06
C SER A 276 45.80 8.02 -100.52
N THR A 277 45.22 6.98 -99.91
CA THR A 277 45.45 5.58 -100.35
C THR A 277 44.97 5.36 -101.78
N ASN A 278 43.78 5.87 -102.14
CA ASN A 278 43.26 5.75 -103.50
C ASN A 278 44.13 6.50 -104.52
N GLN A 279 44.66 7.67 -104.16
CA GLN A 279 45.58 8.42 -105.01
C GLN A 279 46.92 7.69 -105.20
N ILE A 280 47.47 7.13 -104.12
CA ILE A 280 48.69 6.30 -104.18
C ILE A 280 48.43 5.07 -105.05
N VAL A 281 47.35 4.33 -104.79
CA VAL A 281 46.95 3.15 -105.58
C VAL A 281 46.80 3.52 -107.04
N ARG A 282 46.07 4.60 -107.36
CA ARG A 282 45.91 5.10 -108.73
C ARG A 282 47.23 5.43 -109.40
N SER A 283 48.14 6.12 -108.71
CA SER A 283 49.46 6.45 -109.26
C SER A 283 50.31 5.21 -109.55
N ILE A 284 50.23 4.20 -108.67
CA ILE A 284 50.93 2.92 -108.83
C ILE A 284 50.32 2.11 -109.98
N THR A 285 48.98 2.05 -110.07
CA THR A 285 48.30 1.33 -111.16
C THR A 285 48.53 2.01 -112.51
N GLU A 286 48.47 3.34 -112.60
CA GLU A 286 48.79 4.09 -113.82
C GLU A 286 50.25 3.84 -114.25
N LYS A 287 51.20 3.87 -113.31
CA LYS A 287 52.61 3.55 -113.58
C LYS A 287 52.78 2.11 -114.06
N ALA A 288 52.15 1.14 -113.38
CA ALA A 288 52.18 -0.27 -113.78
C ALA A 288 51.58 -0.48 -115.18
N ILE A 289 50.43 0.15 -115.47
CA ILE A 289 49.81 0.12 -116.80
C ILE A 289 50.72 0.76 -117.84
N SER A 290 51.36 1.89 -117.56
CA SER A 290 52.28 2.54 -118.51
C SER A 290 53.46 1.64 -118.89
N MET A 291 53.93 0.79 -117.98
CA MET A 291 55.03 -0.17 -118.19
C MET A 291 54.59 -1.46 -118.91
N MET A 292 53.29 -1.75 -119.00
CA MET A 292 52.80 -2.92 -119.74
C MET A 292 52.95 -2.73 -121.25
N HIS A 293 53.37 -3.80 -121.94
CA HIS A 293 53.46 -3.85 -123.40
C HIS A 293 52.05 -3.66 -124.02
N PRO A 294 51.90 -2.91 -125.15
CA PRO A 294 50.60 -2.64 -125.77
C PRO A 294 49.76 -3.90 -126.05
N SER A 295 50.39 -4.98 -126.53
CA SER A 295 49.69 -6.26 -126.77
C SER A 295 49.08 -6.87 -125.50
N LEU A 296 49.70 -6.67 -124.33
CA LEU A 296 49.15 -7.15 -123.06
C LEU A 296 47.96 -6.29 -122.60
N LYS A 297 47.96 -4.98 -122.90
CA LYS A 297 46.82 -4.09 -122.64
C LYS A 297 45.62 -4.46 -123.49
N ASP A 298 45.85 -4.71 -124.78
CA ASP A 298 44.80 -5.13 -125.71
C ASP A 298 44.22 -6.48 -125.29
N MET A 299 45.08 -7.42 -124.87
CA MET A 299 44.64 -8.71 -124.34
C MET A 299 43.84 -8.57 -123.04
N ALA A 300 44.27 -7.71 -122.10
CA ALA A 300 43.53 -7.47 -120.87
C ALA A 300 42.17 -6.80 -121.13
N LEU A 301 42.11 -5.85 -122.05
CA LEU A 301 40.87 -5.20 -122.49
C LEU A 301 39.94 -6.22 -123.17
N GLN A 302 40.48 -7.04 -124.07
CA GLN A 302 39.73 -8.09 -124.74
C GLN A 302 39.22 -9.14 -123.74
N ASN A 303 40.03 -9.53 -122.75
CA ASN A 303 39.60 -10.41 -121.67
C ASN A 303 38.47 -9.80 -120.83
N MET A 304 38.55 -8.50 -120.53
CA MET A 304 37.49 -7.80 -119.77
C MET A 304 36.19 -7.68 -120.58
N VAL A 305 36.29 -7.35 -121.87
CA VAL A 305 35.14 -7.31 -122.79
C VAL A 305 34.53 -8.70 -122.93
N MET A 306 35.36 -9.72 -123.16
CA MET A 306 34.92 -11.12 -123.26
C MET A 306 34.27 -11.59 -121.96
N GLN A 307 34.81 -11.22 -120.79
CA GLN A 307 34.19 -11.56 -119.51
C GLN A 307 32.82 -10.89 -119.36
N LYS A 308 32.67 -9.64 -119.79
CA LYS A 308 31.37 -8.96 -119.82
C LYS A 308 30.39 -9.59 -120.80
N GLU A 309 30.87 -10.01 -121.96
CA GLU A 309 30.07 -10.73 -122.97
C GLU A 309 29.63 -12.10 -122.47
N ILE A 310 30.52 -12.84 -121.77
CA ILE A 310 30.20 -14.11 -121.11
C ILE A 310 29.14 -13.88 -120.03
N GLU A 311 29.28 -12.85 -119.19
CA GLU A 311 28.26 -12.49 -118.19
C GLU A 311 26.90 -12.17 -118.84
N PHE A 312 26.91 -11.55 -120.02
CA PHE A 312 25.70 -11.23 -120.78
C PHE A 312 25.03 -12.49 -121.36
N HIS A 313 25.76 -13.29 -122.15
CA HIS A 313 25.22 -14.53 -122.73
C HIS A 313 24.82 -15.57 -121.68
N ARG A 314 25.50 -15.60 -120.52
CA ARG A 314 25.10 -16.47 -119.42
C ARG A 314 23.70 -16.12 -118.89
N LYS A 315 23.38 -14.84 -118.79
CA LYS A 315 22.03 -14.38 -118.41
C LYS A 315 21.01 -14.73 -119.48
N GLU A 316 21.35 -14.53 -120.75
CA GLU A 316 20.47 -14.85 -121.89
C GLU A 316 20.18 -16.36 -122.00
N GLN A 317 21.19 -17.21 -121.79
CA GLN A 317 21.00 -18.67 -121.72
C GLN A 317 20.11 -19.08 -120.54
N GLU A 318 20.30 -18.47 -119.36
CA GLU A 318 19.47 -18.74 -118.19
C GLU A 318 18.00 -18.37 -118.45
N GLU A 319 17.75 -17.23 -119.12
CA GLU A 319 16.40 -16.81 -119.55
C GLU A 319 15.78 -17.80 -120.57
N LEU A 320 16.56 -18.25 -121.56
CA LEU A 320 16.08 -19.20 -122.58
C LEU A 320 15.84 -20.61 -122.01
N GLU A 321 16.66 -21.08 -121.09
CA GLU A 321 16.46 -22.36 -120.39
C GLU A 321 15.16 -22.34 -119.59
N ILE A 322 14.86 -21.24 -118.89
CA ILE A 322 13.59 -21.07 -118.17
C ILE A 322 12.42 -21.13 -119.16
N ALA A 323 12.48 -20.41 -120.28
CA ALA A 323 11.42 -20.42 -121.29
C ALA A 323 11.20 -21.80 -121.91
N ASN A 324 12.27 -22.56 -122.19
CA ASN A 324 12.16 -23.92 -122.70
C ASN A 324 11.53 -24.87 -121.66
N GLN A 325 11.91 -24.76 -120.39
CA GLN A 325 11.29 -25.53 -119.32
C GLN A 325 9.80 -25.21 -119.19
N GLU A 326 9.41 -23.94 -119.29
CA GLU A 326 8.00 -23.54 -119.31
C GLU A 326 7.25 -24.17 -120.49
N LEU A 327 7.80 -24.10 -121.71
CA LEU A 327 7.21 -24.75 -122.89
C LEU A 327 7.10 -26.27 -122.73
N GLU A 328 8.14 -26.94 -122.21
CA GLU A 328 8.10 -28.39 -121.96
C GLU A 328 7.01 -28.75 -120.95
N THR A 329 6.84 -27.94 -119.90
CA THR A 329 5.74 -28.14 -118.94
C THR A 329 4.37 -27.89 -119.57
N GLU A 330 4.27 -26.96 -120.52
CA GLU A 330 3.02 -26.69 -121.25
C GLU A 330 2.69 -27.83 -122.22
N VAL A 331 3.66 -28.31 -123.00
CA VAL A 331 3.50 -29.46 -123.90
C VAL A 331 3.15 -30.72 -123.13
N THR A 332 3.81 -31.00 -122.00
CA THR A 332 3.48 -32.15 -121.16
C THR A 332 2.10 -32.03 -120.54
N LYS A 333 1.67 -30.84 -120.11
CA LYS A 333 0.29 -30.58 -119.67
C LYS A 333 -0.72 -30.82 -120.79
N LEU A 334 -0.47 -30.31 -122.00
CA LEU A 334 -1.34 -30.51 -123.17
C LEU A 334 -1.45 -31.98 -123.59
N LEU A 335 -0.37 -32.77 -123.44
CA LEU A 335 -0.36 -34.21 -123.68
C LEU A 335 -1.10 -35.02 -122.60
N HIS A 336 -1.07 -34.57 -121.34
CA HIS A 336 -1.75 -35.23 -120.22
C HIS A 336 -3.23 -34.83 -120.07
N ASP A 337 -3.67 -33.74 -120.69
CA ASP A 337 -5.06 -33.27 -120.59
C ASP A 337 -5.99 -34.16 -121.45
N PRO A 338 -6.96 -34.89 -120.84
CA PRO A 338 -7.82 -35.83 -121.54
C PRO A 338 -8.79 -35.18 -122.55
N LYS A 339 -8.83 -33.84 -122.63
CA LYS A 339 -9.64 -33.10 -123.60
C LYS A 339 -8.97 -32.88 -124.96
N THR A 340 -7.66 -33.03 -125.07
CA THR A 340 -6.89 -32.84 -126.32
C THR A 340 -6.61 -34.15 -127.04
N ASN A 341 -6.84 -35.29 -126.39
CA ASN A 341 -6.70 -36.62 -126.98
C ASN A 341 -7.95 -36.96 -127.81
N THR A 342 -7.99 -36.46 -129.06
CA THR A 342 -9.10 -36.64 -130.03
C THR A 342 -9.53 -38.10 -130.20
N ARG A 343 -8.62 -39.05 -129.95
CA ARG A 343 -8.89 -40.49 -130.01
C ARG A 343 -9.76 -41.01 -128.86
N PHE A 344 -9.65 -40.42 -127.66
CA PHE A 344 -10.49 -40.75 -126.49
C PHE A 344 -11.85 -40.03 -126.51
N GLN A 345 -11.98 -38.89 -127.19
CA GLN A 345 -13.25 -38.17 -127.33
C GLN A 345 -14.18 -38.74 -128.41
N MET A 346 -13.64 -39.29 -129.51
CA MET A 346 -14.48 -39.79 -130.62
C MET A 346 -15.00 -41.22 -130.43
N PHE A 347 -14.35 -42.06 -129.60
CA PHE A 347 -14.75 -43.45 -129.40
C PHE A 347 -14.74 -43.89 -127.91
N PRO A 348 -15.69 -43.42 -127.09
CA PRO A 348 -15.75 -43.79 -125.67
C PRO A 348 -16.03 -45.29 -125.44
N GLU A 349 -16.69 -45.95 -126.39
CA GLU A 349 -17.15 -47.35 -126.24
C GLU A 349 -16.06 -48.41 -126.50
N PHE A 350 -14.90 -48.04 -127.08
CA PHE A 350 -13.81 -48.97 -127.33
C PHE A 350 -12.72 -48.97 -126.24
N PHE A 351 -12.76 -48.02 -125.31
CA PHE A 351 -11.80 -47.92 -124.22
C PHE A 351 -12.45 -47.87 -122.82
N PRO A 352 -13.35 -48.80 -122.46
CA PRO A 352 -13.69 -49.00 -121.06
C PRO A 352 -12.43 -49.42 -120.30
N SER A 353 -12.20 -48.75 -119.17
CA SER A 353 -11.12 -48.99 -118.20
C SER A 353 -11.31 -50.33 -117.45
N GLN A 354 -11.42 -51.42 -118.20
CA GLN A 354 -11.34 -52.77 -117.68
C GLN A 354 -9.87 -53.20 -117.62
N GLN A 355 -9.46 -53.71 -116.46
CA GLN A 355 -8.16 -54.35 -116.28
C GLN A 355 -8.10 -55.58 -117.21
N LYS A 356 -7.24 -55.52 -118.24
CA LYS A 356 -7.00 -56.67 -119.12
C LYS A 356 -6.20 -57.72 -118.36
N CYS A 357 -6.74 -58.94 -118.28
CA CYS A 357 -6.08 -60.11 -117.71
C CYS A 357 -4.73 -60.36 -118.39
N THR A 358 -3.68 -60.56 -117.59
CA THR A 358 -2.35 -60.96 -118.04
C THR A 358 -2.24 -62.49 -118.16
N PRO A 359 -1.36 -63.03 -119.03
CA PRO A 359 -1.36 -64.45 -119.41
C PRO A 359 -1.12 -65.48 -118.29
N ASP A 360 -0.70 -65.06 -117.10
CA ASP A 360 -0.44 -65.92 -115.92
C ASP A 360 -1.53 -65.84 -114.83
N MET A 361 -2.72 -65.34 -115.16
CA MET A 361 -3.86 -65.34 -114.23
C MET A 361 -4.72 -66.60 -114.43
N ASP A 362 -4.79 -67.45 -113.40
CA ASP A 362 -5.63 -68.65 -113.39
C ASP A 362 -7.11 -68.28 -113.61
N VAL A 363 -7.64 -68.70 -114.76
CA VAL A 363 -9.05 -68.56 -115.11
C VAL A 363 -9.82 -69.72 -114.50
N VAL A 364 -10.55 -69.46 -113.41
CA VAL A 364 -11.52 -70.42 -112.87
C VAL A 364 -12.78 -70.35 -113.74
N LEU A 365 -12.93 -71.32 -114.65
CA LEU A 365 -14.15 -71.52 -115.44
C LEU A 365 -15.16 -72.26 -114.57
N ASP A 366 -16.22 -71.58 -114.18
CA ASP A 366 -17.36 -72.17 -113.46
C ASP A 366 -18.22 -72.97 -114.45
N ILE A 367 -17.75 -74.16 -114.82
CA ILE A 367 -18.45 -75.12 -115.70
C ILE A 367 -19.16 -76.14 -114.81
N PRO A 368 -20.50 -76.27 -114.87
CA PRO A 368 -21.27 -77.14 -114.00
C PRO A 368 -20.93 -78.61 -114.24
N THR A 369 -20.39 -79.29 -113.23
CA THR A 369 -20.13 -80.73 -113.24
C THR A 369 -21.36 -81.51 -112.79
N GLN A 370 -21.73 -82.49 -113.61
CA GLN A 370 -22.79 -83.46 -113.38
C GLN A 370 -22.34 -84.50 -112.34
N GLU A 371 -22.90 -84.46 -111.12
CA GLU A 371 -22.82 -85.58 -110.19
C GLU A 371 -23.77 -86.70 -110.63
N TRP A 372 -23.27 -87.92 -110.61
CA TRP A 372 -23.99 -89.13 -111.01
C TRP A 372 -24.99 -89.56 -109.93
N LEU A 373 -26.08 -90.19 -110.37
CA LEU A 373 -26.94 -91.05 -109.55
C LEU A 373 -26.10 -92.04 -108.72
N PRO A 374 -26.36 -92.15 -107.41
CA PRO A 374 -26.26 -93.40 -106.67
C PRO A 374 -27.63 -94.07 -106.59
N ILE A 375 -27.57 -95.40 -106.52
CA ILE A 375 -28.62 -96.40 -106.31
C ILE A 375 -29.52 -96.06 -105.12
#